data_AF-A0A944JWZ6-F1
#
_entry.id   AF-A0A944JWZ6-F1
#
_cell.length_a   1.000
_cell.length_b   1.000
_cell.length_c   1.000
_cell.angle_alpha   90.00
_cell.angle_beta   90.00
_cell.angle_gamma   90.00
#
_symmetry.space_group_name_H-M   'P 1'
#
loop_
_entity.id
_entity.type
_entity.pdbx_description
1 polymer ?
#
loop_
_entity_poly.entity_id
_entity_poly.type
_entity_poly.pdbx_seq_one_letter_code
_entity_poly.pdbx_strand_id
1 'polypeptide(L)' 'MSTSGKIAVAGVVAAIVLFWTVGFWAGLLVLIGVPTAAYLLLDSSQRRRLRGMSRRKQIGR' A
#
# COMPACT_ATOMS: atom_id res chain seq x y z
N MET A 1 14.63 16.80 -7.20
CA MET A 1 13.51 16.19 -6.44
C MET A 1 14.06 15.10 -5.53
N SER A 2 13.65 15.07 -4.27
CA SER A 2 13.99 13.98 -3.34
C SER A 2 13.36 12.66 -3.81
N THR A 3 13.96 11.52 -3.44
CA THR A 3 13.41 10.19 -3.74
C THR A 3 11.97 10.05 -3.24
N SER A 4 11.69 10.57 -2.04
CA SER A 4 10.33 10.62 -1.48
C SER A 4 9.36 11.44 -2.35
N GLY A 5 9.82 12.56 -2.90
CA GLY A 5 9.01 13.38 -3.82
C GLY A 5 8.66 12.63 -5.11
N LYS A 6 9.60 11.87 -5.68
CA LYS A 6 9.32 11.03 -6.87
C LYS A 6 8.32 9.91 -6.56
N ILE A 7 8.44 9.27 -5.40
CA ILE A 7 7.52 8.20 -4.97
C ILE A 7 6.11 8.75 -4.76
N ALA A 8 5.98 9.91 -4.11
CA ALA A 8 4.69 10.55 -3.91
C ALA A 8 4.00 10.87 -5.25
N VAL A 9 4.74 11.46 -6.20
CA VAL A 9 4.21 11.76 -7.54
C VAL A 9 3.79 10.48 -8.27
N ALA A 10 4.61 9.43 -8.23
CA ALA A 10 4.27 8.14 -8.84
C ALA A 10 3.00 7.53 -8.25
N GLY A 11 2.82 7.61 -6.92
CA GLY A 11 1.62 7.13 -6.25
C GLY A 11 0.35 7.88 -6.68
N VAL A 12 0.44 9.21 -6.80
CA VAL A 12 -0.69 10.04 -7.26
C VAL A 12 -1.05 9.71 -8.71
N VAL A 13 -0.06 9.63 -9.61
CA VAL A 13 -0.29 9.28 -11.02
C VAL A 13 -0.91 7.89 -11.14
N ALA A 14 -0.40 6.90 -10.39
CA ALA A 14 -0.96 5.55 -10.39
C ALA A 14 -2.41 5.52 -9.92
N ALA A 15 -2.76 6.28 -8.87
CA ALA A 15 -4.13 6.39 -8.39
C ALA A 15 -5.06 7.01 -9.46
N ILE A 16 -4.65 8.11 -10.10
CA ILE A 16 -5.41 8.76 -11.17
C ILE A 16 -5.68 7.77 -12.31
N VAL A 17 -4.64 7.09 -12.79
CA VAL A 17 -4.75 6.10 -13.88
C VAL A 17 -5.67 4.95 -13.47
N LEU A 18 -5.55 4.45 -12.24
CA LEU A 18 -6.41 3.39 -11.73
C LEU A 18 -7.89 3.81 -11.75
N PHE A 19 -8.23 4.93 -11.12
CA PHE A 19 -9.62 5.39 -11.05
C PHE A 19 -10.19 5.79 -12.41
N TRP A 20 -9.35 6.30 -13.32
CA TRP A 20 -9.77 6.63 -14.68
C TRP A 20 -10.06 5.39 -15.53
N THR A 21 -9.28 4.32 -15.37
CA THR A 21 -9.40 3.11 -16.21
C THR A 21 -10.55 2.20 -15.79
N VAL A 22 -10.77 1.99 -14.48
CA VAL A 22 -11.78 1.05 -13.99
C VAL A 22 -12.99 1.73 -13.34
N GLY A 23 -12.97 3.06 -13.22
CA GLY A 23 -14.01 3.83 -12.55
C GLY A 23 -13.88 3.83 -11.02
N PHE A 24 -14.71 4.64 -10.36
CA PHE A 24 -14.57 4.91 -8.93
C PHE A 24 -14.69 3.66 -8.06
N TRP A 25 -15.78 2.89 -8.21
CA TRP A 25 -16.06 1.76 -7.32
C TRP A 25 -15.06 0.61 -7.50
N ALA A 26 -14.74 0.24 -8.74
CA ALA A 26 -13.74 -0.79 -9.00
C ALA A 26 -12.34 -0.32 -8.59
N GLY A 27 -12.00 0.94 -8.85
CA GLY A 27 -10.73 1.53 -8.42
C GLY A 27 -10.58 1.53 -6.90
N LEU A 28 -11.65 1.82 -6.16
CA LEU A 28 -11.67 1.78 -4.70
C LEU A 28 -11.48 0.35 -4.18
N LEU A 29 -12.15 -0.62 -4.80
CA LEU A 29 -11.97 -2.03 -4.50
C LEU A 29 -10.54 -2.50 -4.80
N VAL A 30 -9.90 -2.04 -5.86
CA VAL A 30 -8.50 -2.39 -6.14
C VAL A 30 -7.56 -1.75 -5.12
N LEU A 31 -7.73 -0.46 -4.86
CA LEU A 31 -6.88 0.31 -3.95
C LEU A 31 -6.84 -0.29 -2.53
N ILE A 32 -7.97 -0.79 -2.04
CA ILE A 32 -8.08 -1.39 -0.70
C ILE A 32 -7.95 -2.91 -0.76
N GLY A 33 -8.62 -3.53 -1.71
CA GLY A 33 -8.77 -4.98 -1.82
C GLY A 33 -7.46 -5.66 -2.17
N VAL A 34 -6.63 -5.09 -3.06
CA VAL A 34 -5.35 -5.71 -3.40
C VAL A 34 -4.41 -5.77 -2.19
N PRO A 35 -4.13 -4.66 -1.46
CA PRO A 35 -3.32 -4.74 -0.24
C PRO A 35 -3.93 -5.65 0.83
N THR A 36 -5.26 -5.66 0.96
CA THR A 36 -5.96 -6.50 1.94
C THR A 36 -5.80 -7.97 1.61
N ALA A 37 -6.08 -8.37 0.36
CA ALA A 37 -5.91 -9.73 -0.11
C ALA A 37 -4.44 -10.17 -0.02
N ALA A 38 -3.51 -9.31 -0.43
CA ALA A 38 -2.08 -9.56 -0.27
C ALA A 38 -1.72 -9.83 1.19
N TYR A 39 -2.20 -8.99 2.12
CA TYR A 39 -1.98 -9.20 3.55
C TYR A 39 -2.59 -10.51 4.06
N LEU A 40 -3.78 -10.86 3.60
CA LEU A 40 -4.47 -12.09 3.98
C LEU A 40 -3.74 -13.33 3.45
N LEU A 41 -3.13 -13.25 2.27
CA LEU A 41 -2.32 -14.31 1.67
C LEU A 41 -0.92 -14.45 2.29
N LEU A 42 -0.46 -13.50 3.09
CA LEU A 42 0.82 -13.64 3.80
C LEU A 42 0.76 -14.77 4.83
N ASP A 43 1.84 -15.55 4.84
CA ASP A 43 2.10 -16.55 5.86
C ASP A 43 2.17 -15.92 7.27
N SER A 44 1.85 -16.73 8.27
CA SER A 44 1.87 -16.31 9.69
C SER A 44 3.24 -15.73 10.10
N SER A 45 4.34 -16.26 9.57
CA SER A 45 5.71 -15.78 9.80
C SER A 45 5.96 -14.38 9.19
N GLN A 46 5.54 -14.15 7.95
CA GLN A 46 5.64 -12.86 7.24
C GLN A 46 4.78 -11.80 7.94
N ARG A 47 3.54 -12.16 8.30
CA ARG A 47 2.62 -11.29 9.02
C ARG A 47 3.16 -10.89 10.40
N ARG A 48 3.75 -11.84 11.14
CA ARG A 48 4.38 -11.57 12.44
C ARG A 48 5.59 -10.64 12.29
N ARG A 49 6.41 -10.83 11.27
CA ARG A 49 7.55 -9.96 10.97
C ARG A 49 7.12 -8.55 10.58
N LEU A 50 6.09 -8.39 9.75
CA LEU A 50 5.52 -7.07 9.41
C LEU A 50 4.99 -6.35 10.64
N ARG A 51 4.19 -7.02 11.48
CA ARG A 51 3.70 -6.46 12.75
C ARG A 51 4.86 -6.11 13.70
N GLY A 52 5.92 -6.92 13.71
CA GLY A 52 7.14 -6.68 14.49
C GLY A 52 7.94 -5.46 14.01
N MET A 53 8.11 -5.32 12.69
CA MET A 53 8.80 -4.16 12.08
C MET A 53 8.00 -2.88 12.28
N SER A 54 6.66 -2.94 12.15
CA SER A 54 5.78 -1.79 12.40
C SER A 54 5.92 -1.30 13.84
N ARG A 55 5.90 -2.23 14.81
CA ARG A 55 6.13 -1.89 16.23
C ARG A 55 7.54 -1.34 16.49
N ARG A 56 8.59 -1.94 15.92
CA ARG A 56 9.97 -1.46 16.11
C ARG A 56 10.20 -0.06 15.51
N LYS A 57 9.55 0.28 14.40
CA LYS A 57 9.61 1.63 13.82
C LYS A 57 8.90 2.69 14.68
N GLN A 58 8.04 2.30 15.62
CA GLN A 58 7.31 3.20 16.52
C GLN A 58 7.95 3.36 17.92
N ILE A 59 8.91 2.51 18.34
CA ILE A 59 9.47 2.52 19.72
C ILE A 59 10.86 3.20 19.77
N GLY A 60 11.09 4.23 18.96
CA GLY A 60 12.40 4.92 18.93
C GLY A 60 12.51 6.02 17.89
N ARG A 61 11.37 6.44 17.34
CA ARG A 61 11.14 7.67 16.60
C ARG A 61 9.82 8.24 17.07
#